data_AF-A0A485A2Q7-F1
#
_entry.id   AF-A0A485A2Q7-F1
#
_cell.length_a   1.000
_cell.length_b   1.000
_cell.length_c   1.000
_cell.angle_alpha   90.00
_cell.angle_beta   90.00
_cell.angle_gamma   90.00
#
_symmetry.space_group_name_H-M   'P 1'
#
loop_
_entity.id
_entity.type
_entity.pdbx_description
1 polymer ?
#
loop_
_entity_poly.entity_id
_entity_poly.type
_entity_poly.pdbx_seq_one_letter_code
_entity_poly.pdbx_strand_id
1 'polypeptide(L)' 'MAFTLRPYQQEAVEATLNYFRHHQEPAVIVLPTGAGKVW' A
#
# COMPACT_ATOMS: atom_id res chain seq x y z
N MET A 1 -6.95 20.36 2.45
CA MET A 1 -7.72 19.21 2.95
C MET A 1 -6.77 18.03 3.04
N ALA A 2 -6.64 17.39 4.19
CA ALA A 2 -5.88 16.15 4.29
C ALA A 2 -6.73 15.01 3.71
N PHE A 3 -6.14 14.22 2.82
CA PHE A 3 -6.77 12.99 2.34
C PHE A 3 -6.62 11.93 3.42
N THR A 4 -7.74 11.36 3.87
CA THR A 4 -7.76 10.26 4.82
C THR A 4 -7.85 8.94 4.03
N LEU A 5 -6.86 8.08 4.22
CA LEU A 5 -6.86 6.74 3.64
C LEU A 5 -7.97 5.89 4.25
N ARG A 6 -8.62 5.07 3.41
CA ARG A 6 -9.50 4.01 3.90
C ARG A 6 -8.66 2.93 4.59
N PRO A 7 -9.23 2.15 5.54
CA PRO A 7 -8.46 1.17 6.32
C PRO A 7 -7.60 0.23 5.45
N TYR A 8 -8.16 -0.33 4.39
CA TYR A 8 -7.43 -1.22 3.48
C TYR A 8 -6.28 -0.53 2.72
N GLN A 9 -6.37 0.77 2.48
CA GLN A 9 -5.30 1.54 1.84
C GLN A 9 -4.15 1.77 2.83
N GLN A 10 -4.48 2.03 4.09
CA GLN A 10 -3.50 2.17 5.15
C GLN A 10 -2.76 0.84 5.40
N GLU A 11 -3.48 -0.28 5.46
CA GLU A 11 -2.89 -1.62 5.58
C GLU A 11 -1.97 -1.95 4.40
N ALA A 12 -2.38 -1.62 3.16
CA ALA A 12 -1.56 -1.81 1.96
C ALA A 12 -0.23 -1.01 2.03
N VAL A 13 -0.29 0.23 2.51
CA VAL A 13 0.90 1.08 2.69
C VAL A 13 1.81 0.51 3.77
N GLU A 14 1.25 0.13 4.92
CA GLU A 14 2.01 -0.41 6.04
C GLU A 14 2.75 -1.70 5.66
N ALA A 15 2.07 -2.62 4.97
CA ALA A 15 2.69 -3.85 4.47
C ALA A 15 3.86 -3.56 3.51
N THR A 16 3.70 -2.59 2.61
CA THR A 16 4.74 -2.18 1.66
C THR A 16 5.96 -1.61 2.39
N LEU A 17 5.74 -0.70 3.34
CA LEU A 17 6.81 -0.09 4.12
C LEU A 17 7.54 -1.13 4.98
N ASN A 18 6.81 -2.03 5.62
CA ASN A 18 7.40 -3.09 6.42
C ASN A 18 8.33 -3.97 5.57
N TYR A 19 7.87 -4.39 4.38
CA TYR A 19 8.68 -5.22 3.50
C TYR A 19 10.00 -4.54 3.11
N PHE A 20 9.92 -3.35 2.50
CA PHE A 20 11.11 -2.66 1.96
C PHE A 20 12.05 -2.06 3.03
N ARG A 21 11.62 -2.00 4.29
CA ARG A 21 12.53 -1.68 5.41
C ARG A 21 13.47 -2.83 5.75
N HIS A 22 13.10 -4.06 5.42
CA HIS A 22 13.85 -5.27 5.75
C HIS A 22 14.42 -6.00 4.52
N HIS A 23 13.93 -5.65 3.33
CA HIS A 23 14.20 -6.35 2.07
C HIS A 23 14.49 -5.34 0.95
N GLN A 24 15.36 -5.72 0.01
CA GLN A 24 15.72 -4.88 -1.15
C GLN A 24 15.27 -5.48 -2.48
N GLU A 25 14.83 -6.73 -2.47
CA GLU A 25 14.34 -7.42 -3.65
C GLU A 25 12.94 -6.92 -4.06
N PRO A 26 12.57 -7.03 -5.35
CA PRO A 26 11.25 -6.59 -5.83
C PRO A 26 10.10 -7.37 -5.19
N ALA A 27 8.99 -6.68 -4.89
CA ALA A 27 7.75 -7.28 -4.37
C ALA A 27 6.52 -6.89 -5.20
N VAL A 28 5.47 -7.70 -5.09
CA VAL A 28 4.18 -7.50 -5.74
C VAL A 28 3.11 -7.20 -4.70
N ILE A 29 2.40 -6.09 -4.88
CA ILE A 29 1.21 -5.75 -4.09
C ILE A 29 -0.06 -6.04 -4.89
N VAL A 30 -0.95 -6.84 -4.32
CA VAL A 30 -2.25 -7.17 -4.94
C VAL A 30 -3.34 -6.38 -4.23
N LEU A 31 -4.00 -5.47 -4.96
CA LEU A 31 -5.21 -4.79 -4.50
C LEU A 31 -6.37 -5.07 -5.46
N PRO A 32 -7.63 -5.13 -4.98
CA PRO A 32 -8.78 -5.30 -5.85
C PRO A 32 -9.00 -4.08 -6.76
N THR A 33 -9.75 -4.25 -7.84
CA THR A 33 -10.18 -3.15 -8.72
C THR A 33 -10.99 -2.13 -7.90
N GLY A 34 -10.71 -0.82 -8.09
CA GLY A 34 -11.36 0.25 -7.31
C GLY A 34 -10.69 0.57 -5.96
N ALA A 35 -9.59 -0.09 -5.61
CA ALA A 35 -8.84 0.17 -4.37
C ALA A 35 -8.09 1.52 -4.34
N GLY A 36 -8.17 2.33 -5.40
CA GLY A 36 -7.40 3.58 -5.50
C GLY A 36 -5.92 3.34 -5.81
N LYS A 37 -5.61 2.34 -6.65
CA LYS A 37 -4.24 2.09 -7.17
C LYS A 37 -3.69 3.24 -8.03
N VAL A 38 -4.55 4.13 -8.49
CA VAL A 38 -4.20 5.26 -9.35
C VAL A 38 -4.43 6.53 -8.54
N TRP A 39 -3.39 7.36 -8.50
CA TRP A 39 -3.29 8.63 -7.79
C TRP A 39 -4.43 9.60 -8.11
#